data_AF-A0A1G2Y4Q1-F1
#
_entry.id   AF-A0A1G2Y4Q1-F1
#
_cell.length_a   1.000
_cell.length_b   1.000
_cell.length_c   1.000
_cell.angle_alpha   90.00
_cell.angle_beta   90.00
_cell.angle_gamma   90.00
#
_symmetry.space_group_name_H-M   'P 1'
#
loop_
_entity.id
_entity.type
_entity.pdbx_description
1 polymer ?
#
loop_
_entity_poly.entity_id
_entity_poly.type
_entity_poly.pdbx_seq_one_letter_code
_entity_poly.pdbx_strand_id
1 'polypeptide(L)'
;MNDKETNKDPATQRESLTELLERLAKNSAAIVQDEIELAIQGVREKARGVRNGALTVAIGTLISFAAFMSFCAALIIGLTSYMAPVFAAIVTGAALALIGVAIAFIGCRRLKKSVYKK
;
A
#
# COMPACT_ATOMS: atom_id res chain seq x y z
N MET A 1 71.42 22.35 -27.67
CA MET A 1 71.06 21.61 -26.45
C MET A 1 70.62 22.64 -25.44
N ASN A 2 69.32 22.78 -25.20
CA ASN A 2 68.76 23.56 -24.08
C ASN A 2 67.29 23.13 -23.94
N ASP A 3 67.11 22.00 -23.27
CA ASP A 3 65.83 21.45 -22.85
C ASP A 3 65.30 22.29 -21.68
N LYS A 4 64.31 23.15 -21.95
CA LYS A 4 63.48 23.74 -20.88
C LYS A 4 62.29 22.83 -20.65
N GLU A 5 62.47 21.94 -19.68
CA GLU A 5 61.46 21.18 -18.96
C GLU A 5 60.22 22.05 -18.67
N THR A 6 59.12 21.74 -19.36
CA THR A 6 57.83 22.37 -19.19
C THR A 6 57.15 21.80 -17.93
N ASN A 7 57.36 22.48 -16.82
CA ASN A 7 56.61 22.25 -15.57
C ASN A 7 55.11 22.50 -15.83
N LYS A 8 54.36 21.41 -16.04
CA LYS A 8 52.90 21.42 -16.20
C LYS A 8 52.27 21.23 -14.82
N ASP A 9 51.82 22.35 -14.27
CA ASP A 9 51.22 22.47 -12.95
C ASP A 9 50.02 21.50 -12.75
N PRO A 10 50.02 20.66 -11.70
CA PRO A 10 48.96 19.68 -11.43
C PRO A 10 47.63 20.32 -10.98
N ALA A 11 47.59 21.62 -10.66
CA ALA A 11 46.37 22.31 -10.25
C ALA A 11 45.35 22.45 -11.40
N THR A 12 45.81 22.66 -12.63
CA THR A 12 44.92 22.88 -13.79
C THR A 12 44.15 21.61 -14.21
N GLN A 13 44.70 20.41 -14.00
CA GLN A 13 43.98 19.16 -14.30
C GLN A 13 42.91 18.82 -13.26
N ARG A 14 43.13 19.18 -11.98
CA ARG A 14 42.11 19.00 -10.93
C ARG A 14 40.89 19.88 -11.17
N GLU A 15 41.09 21.08 -11.70
CA GLU A 15 40.01 22.00 -12.05
C GLU A 15 39.11 21.40 -13.16
N SER A 16 39.71 20.77 -14.18
CA SER A 16 38.96 20.13 -15.27
C SER A 16 38.16 18.89 -14.84
N LEU A 17 38.70 18.03 -13.96
CA LEU A 17 37.94 16.89 -13.43
C LEU A 17 36.80 17.33 -12.50
N THR A 18 37.02 18.42 -11.76
CA THR A 18 35.98 19.02 -10.91
C THR A 18 34.87 19.64 -11.77
N GLU A 19 35.21 20.31 -12.87
CA GLU A 19 34.24 20.88 -13.82
C GLU A 19 33.40 19.81 -14.53
N LEU A 20 34.01 18.66 -14.88
CA LEU A 20 33.31 17.53 -15.49
C LEU A 20 32.35 16.85 -14.50
N LEU A 21 32.77 16.66 -13.24
CA LEU A 21 31.91 16.13 -12.18
C LEU A 21 30.78 17.09 -11.83
N GLU A 22 31.03 18.40 -11.84
CA GLU A 22 30.02 19.42 -11.62
C GLU A 22 28.99 19.44 -12.76
N ARG A 23 29.43 19.32 -14.01
CA ARG A 23 28.53 19.17 -15.17
C ARG A 23 27.74 17.87 -15.12
N LEU A 24 28.36 16.76 -14.70
CA LEU A 24 27.68 15.47 -14.53
C LEU A 24 26.65 15.53 -13.40
N ALA A 25 27.01 16.09 -12.23
CA ALA A 25 26.12 16.27 -11.10
C ALA A 25 24.94 17.19 -11.44
N LYS A 26 25.19 18.27 -12.19
CA LYS A 26 24.15 19.20 -12.64
C LYS A 26 23.19 18.55 -13.65
N ASN A 27 23.70 17.69 -14.52
CA ASN A 27 22.87 16.95 -15.50
C ASN A 27 22.11 15.79 -14.83
N SER A 28 22.74 15.08 -13.88
CA SER A 28 22.09 14.02 -13.08
C SER A 28 21.03 14.60 -12.13
N ALA A 29 21.24 15.78 -11.57
CA ALA A 29 20.24 16.46 -10.74
C ALA A 29 19.00 16.86 -11.55
N ALA A 30 19.17 17.25 -12.82
CA ALA A 30 18.04 17.55 -13.70
C ALA A 30 17.19 16.30 -13.99
N ILE A 31 17.83 15.16 -14.28
CA ILE A 31 17.14 13.87 -14.50
C ILE A 31 16.40 13.42 -13.23
N VAL A 32 17.03 13.53 -12.05
CA VAL A 32 16.39 13.16 -10.78
C VAL A 32 15.20 14.07 -10.46
N GLN A 33 15.25 15.36 -10.80
CA GLN A 33 14.10 16.26 -10.63
C GLN A 33 12.92 15.86 -11.52
N ASP A 34 13.18 15.54 -12.80
CA ASP A 34 12.14 15.06 -13.73
C ASP A 34 11.51 13.74 -13.24
N GLU A 35 12.33 12.83 -12.72
CA GLU A 35 11.88 11.52 -12.25
C GLU A 35 11.08 11.63 -10.94
N ILE A 36 11.42 12.59 -10.08
CA ILE A 36 10.64 12.95 -8.88
C ILE A 36 9.29 13.56 -9.31
N GLU A 37 9.27 14.45 -10.29
CA GLU A 37 8.03 15.08 -10.76
C GLU A 37 7.09 14.05 -11.40
N LEU A 38 7.63 13.14 -12.22
CA LEU A 38 6.90 11.98 -12.77
C LEU A 38 6.39 11.04 -11.66
N ALA A 39 7.19 10.76 -10.63
CA ALA A 39 6.76 9.92 -9.51
C ALA A 39 5.61 10.58 -8.72
N ILE A 40 5.66 11.89 -8.49
CA ILE A 40 4.59 12.66 -7.84
C ILE A 40 3.31 12.61 -8.67
N GLN A 41 3.40 12.77 -9.99
CA GLN A 41 2.26 12.66 -10.89
C GLN A 41 1.65 11.25 -10.87
N GLY A 42 2.47 10.21 -10.95
CA GLY A 42 2.03 8.82 -10.87
C GLY A 42 1.34 8.47 -9.54
N VAL A 43 1.82 9.02 -8.42
CA VAL A 43 1.16 8.89 -7.11
C VAL A 43 -0.18 9.60 -7.10
N ARG A 44 -0.28 10.81 -7.67
CA ARG A 44 -1.53 11.59 -7.75
C ARG A 44 -2.57 10.94 -8.64
N GLU A 45 -2.16 10.29 -9.72
CA GLU A 45 -3.04 9.54 -10.62
C GLU A 45 -3.51 8.23 -9.98
N LYS A 46 -2.62 7.49 -9.31
CA LYS A 46 -3.01 6.33 -8.49
C LYS A 46 -3.97 6.74 -7.37
N ALA A 47 -3.74 7.86 -6.69
CA ALA A 47 -4.64 8.38 -5.66
C ALA A 47 -6.03 8.74 -6.22
N ARG A 48 -6.11 9.28 -7.45
CA ARG A 48 -7.39 9.52 -8.14
C ARG A 48 -8.11 8.22 -8.48
N GLY A 49 -7.39 7.20 -8.95
CA GLY A 49 -7.94 5.86 -9.20
C GLY A 49 -8.46 5.19 -7.93
N VAL A 50 -7.72 5.31 -6.82
CA VAL A 50 -8.13 4.80 -5.51
C VAL A 50 -9.38 5.51 -4.98
N ARG A 51 -9.59 6.80 -5.28
CA ARG A 51 -10.79 7.54 -4.82
C ARG A 51 -12.09 6.94 -5.35
N ASN A 52 -12.12 6.60 -6.64
CA ASN A 52 -13.31 5.99 -7.25
C ASN A 52 -13.48 4.53 -6.78
N GLY A 53 -12.38 3.79 -6.65
CA GLY A 53 -12.41 2.43 -6.09
C GLY A 53 -12.90 2.38 -4.64
N ALA A 54 -12.46 3.32 -3.80
CA ALA A 54 -12.85 3.40 -2.40
C ALA A 54 -14.35 3.65 -2.22
N LEU A 55 -14.96 4.50 -3.07
CA LEU A 55 -16.40 4.76 -3.02
C LEU A 55 -17.21 3.51 -3.38
N THR A 56 -16.83 2.80 -4.44
CA THR A 56 -17.48 1.54 -4.85
C THR A 56 -17.33 0.46 -3.78
N VAL A 57 -16.15 0.35 -3.16
CA VAL A 57 -15.92 -0.59 -2.05
C VAL A 57 -16.77 -0.22 -0.83
N ALA A 58 -16.91 1.07 -0.50
CA ALA A 58 -17.75 1.51 0.62
C ALA A 58 -19.22 1.16 0.39
N ILE A 59 -19.76 1.45 -0.80
CA ILE A 59 -21.14 1.10 -1.16
C ILE A 59 -21.33 -0.42 -1.17
N GLY A 60 -20.40 -1.16 -1.77
CA GLY A 60 -20.44 -2.62 -1.79
C GLY A 60 -20.39 -3.22 -0.38
N THR A 61 -19.63 -2.62 0.53
CA THR A 61 -19.57 -3.03 1.94
C THR A 61 -20.91 -2.77 2.65
N LEU A 62 -21.54 -1.61 2.44
CA LEU A 62 -22.85 -1.29 2.99
C LEU A 62 -23.93 -2.27 2.49
N ILE A 63 -23.95 -2.56 1.20
CA ILE A 63 -24.90 -3.52 0.61
C ILE A 63 -24.64 -4.92 1.14
N SER A 64 -23.37 -5.34 1.20
CA SER A 64 -22.99 -6.66 1.75
C SER A 64 -23.38 -6.78 3.22
N PHE A 65 -23.24 -5.71 4.00
CA PHE A 65 -23.64 -5.67 5.40
C PHE A 65 -25.16 -5.82 5.56
N ALA A 66 -25.95 -5.12 4.72
CA ALA A 66 -27.40 -5.27 4.71
C ALA A 66 -27.83 -6.69 4.30
N ALA A 67 -27.19 -7.28 3.29
CA ALA A 67 -27.42 -8.65 2.88
C ALA A 67 -27.06 -9.66 3.99
N PHE A 68 -25.97 -9.43 4.72
CA PHE A 68 -25.55 -10.26 5.84
C PHE A 68 -26.57 -10.24 6.99
N MET A 69 -27.13 -9.07 7.30
CA MET A 69 -28.23 -8.96 8.28
C MET A 69 -29.46 -9.76 7.85
N SER A 70 -29.83 -9.68 6.57
CA SER A 70 -30.95 -10.46 6.01
C SER A 70 -30.67 -11.98 6.08
N PHE A 71 -29.44 -12.40 5.82
CA PHE A 71 -29.02 -13.80 5.94
C PHE A 71 -29.09 -14.31 7.39
N CYS A 72 -28.71 -13.47 8.37
CA CYS A 72 -28.89 -13.78 9.79
C CYS A 72 -30.35 -13.99 10.15
N ALA A 73 -31.24 -13.09 9.69
CA ALA A 73 -32.67 -13.22 9.91
C ALA A 73 -33.24 -14.50 9.28
N ALA A 74 -32.84 -14.81 8.04
CA ALA A 74 -33.25 -16.03 7.34
C ALA A 74 -32.79 -17.30 8.07
N LEU A 75 -31.55 -17.33 8.59
CA LEU A 75 -31.03 -18.44 9.40
C LEU A 75 -31.84 -18.65 10.67
N ILE A 76 -32.15 -17.57 11.40
CA ILE A 76 -32.94 -17.64 12.62
C ILE A 76 -34.34 -18.17 12.31
N ILE A 77 -35.02 -17.62 11.30
CA ILE A 77 -36.37 -18.07 10.91
C ILE A 77 -36.35 -19.54 10.48
N GLY A 78 -35.36 -19.95 9.67
CA GLY A 78 -35.21 -21.34 9.24
C GLY A 78 -34.98 -22.33 10.39
N LEU A 79 -34.18 -21.94 11.40
CA LEU A 79 -33.94 -22.77 12.59
C LEU A 79 -35.13 -22.76 13.55
N THR A 80 -35.94 -21.70 13.55
CA THR A 80 -37.12 -21.60 14.42
C THR A 80 -38.16 -22.69 14.11
N SER A 81 -38.15 -23.25 12.89
CA SER A 81 -38.99 -24.42 12.55
C SER A 81 -38.58 -25.70 13.29
N TYR A 82 -37.36 -25.77 13.82
CA TYR A 82 -36.83 -26.94 14.53
C TYR A 82 -36.71 -26.73 16.05
N MET A 83 -36.64 -25.48 16.52
CA MET A 83 -36.42 -25.14 17.93
C MET A 83 -36.99 -23.78 18.30
N ALA A 84 -37.13 -23.49 19.60
CA ALA A 84 -37.64 -22.18 20.03
C ALA A 84 -36.75 -21.02 19.53
N PRO A 85 -37.33 -19.84 19.24
CA PRO A 85 -36.62 -18.72 18.60
C PRO A 85 -35.36 -18.26 19.33
N VAL A 86 -35.38 -18.35 20.66
CA VAL A 86 -34.27 -17.94 21.53
C VAL A 86 -33.03 -18.84 21.31
N PHE A 87 -33.23 -20.16 21.22
CA PHE A 87 -32.14 -21.09 20.96
C PHE A 87 -31.62 -20.97 19.52
N ALA A 88 -32.51 -20.75 18.56
CA ALA A 88 -32.14 -20.50 17.17
C ALA A 88 -31.21 -19.27 17.03
N ALA A 89 -31.54 -18.17 17.73
CA ALA A 89 -30.74 -16.96 17.74
C ALA A 89 -29.36 -17.17 18.40
N ILE A 90 -29.31 -17.88 19.54
CA ILE A 90 -28.05 -18.16 20.24
C ILE A 90 -27.13 -19.06 19.39
N VAL A 91 -27.65 -20.14 18.80
CA VAL A 91 -26.86 -21.06 17.98
C VAL A 91 -26.33 -20.36 16.72
N THR A 92 -27.18 -19.59 16.05
CA THR A 92 -26.79 -18.82 14.87
C THR A 92 -25.74 -17.78 15.22
N GLY A 93 -25.95 -17.02 16.31
CA GLY A 93 -24.99 -16.03 16.80
C GLY A 93 -23.64 -16.65 17.20
N ALA A 94 -23.66 -17.79 17.89
CA ALA A 94 -22.45 -18.52 18.26
C ALA A 94 -21.68 -19.02 17.03
N ALA A 95 -22.36 -19.55 16.02
CA ALA A 95 -21.74 -19.99 14.77
C ALA A 95 -21.07 -18.82 14.04
N LEU A 96 -21.77 -17.68 13.91
CA LEU A 96 -21.23 -16.47 13.30
C LEU A 96 -20.05 -15.91 14.11
N ALA A 97 -20.11 -15.92 15.43
CA ALA A 97 -19.03 -15.47 16.30
C ALA A 97 -17.77 -16.31 16.11
N LEU A 98 -17.90 -17.64 16.01
CA LEU A 98 -16.76 -18.54 15.74
C LEU A 98 -16.09 -18.22 14.40
N ILE A 99 -16.90 -18.02 13.35
CA ILE A 99 -16.39 -17.64 12.02
C ILE A 99 -15.67 -16.29 12.11
N GLY A 100 -16.28 -15.30 12.78
CA GLY A 100 -15.70 -13.97 12.98
C GLY A 100 -14.36 -14.01 13.71
N VAL A 101 -14.28 -14.79 14.80
CA VAL A 101 -13.03 -15.00 15.55
C VAL A 101 -11.96 -15.66 14.68
N ALA A 102 -12.31 -16.68 13.88
CA ALA A 102 -11.37 -17.34 12.99
C ALA A 102 -10.79 -16.36 11.95
N ILE A 103 -11.65 -15.56 11.30
CA ILE A 103 -11.22 -14.54 10.33
C ILE A 103 -10.35 -13.48 10.99
N ALA A 104 -10.77 -12.95 12.15
CA ALA A 104 -10.01 -11.96 12.91
C ALA A 104 -8.62 -12.50 13.30
N PHE A 105 -8.57 -13.76 13.74
CA PHE A 105 -7.32 -14.42 14.10
C PHE A 105 -6.38 -14.58 12.90
N ILE A 106 -6.91 -14.95 11.73
CA ILE A 106 -6.14 -15.03 10.48
C ILE A 106 -5.63 -13.63 10.09
N GLY A 107 -6.47 -12.61 10.18
CA GLY A 107 -6.11 -11.21 9.92
C GLY A 107 -4.98 -10.72 10.84
N CYS A 108 -5.14 -10.90 12.15
CA CYS A 108 -4.11 -10.56 13.14
C CYS A 108 -2.80 -11.32 12.89
N ARG A 109 -2.87 -12.60 12.49
CA ARG A 109 -1.68 -13.40 12.12
C ARG A 109 -0.98 -12.86 10.87
N ARG A 110 -1.73 -12.40 9.86
CA ARG A 110 -1.18 -11.82 8.64
C ARG A 110 -0.47 -10.50 8.94
N LEU A 111 -1.08 -9.63 9.74
CA LEU A 111 -0.50 -8.36 10.18
C LEU A 111 0.79 -8.57 11.01
N LYS A 112 0.78 -9.52 11.95
CA LYS A 112 1.99 -9.87 12.72
C LYS A 112 3.11 -10.39 11.82
N LYS A 113 2.80 -11.22 10.81
CA LYS A 113 3.80 -11.69 9.83
C LYS A 113 4.40 -10.56 8.99
N SER A 114 3.61 -9.58 8.58
CA SER A 114 4.11 -8.44 7.80
C SER A 114 4.97 -7.49 8.64
N VAL A 115 4.67 -7.34 9.94
CA VAL A 115 5.46 -6.49 10.85
C VAL A 115 6.77 -7.15 11.27
N TYR A 116 6.81 -8.48 11.42
CA TYR A 116 8.02 -9.22 11.84
C TYR A 116 8.97 -9.55 10.67
N LYS A 117 8.62 -9.18 9.44
CA LYS A 117 9.53 -9.23 8.28
C LYS A 117 10.30 -7.90 8.18
N LYS A 118 11.05 -7.58 9.22
CA LYS A 118 12.04 -6.50 9.25
C LYS A 118 13.32 -7.08 9.85
#